data_AF-A0A9N8DAK8-F1
#
_entry.id   AF-A0A9N8DAK8-F1
#
_cell.length_a   1.000
_cell.length_b   1.000
_cell.length_c   1.000
_cell.angle_alpha   90.00
_cell.angle_beta   90.00
_cell.angle_gamma   90.00
#
_symmetry.space_group_name_H-M   'P 1'
#
loop_
_entity.id
_entity.type
_entity.pdbx_description
1 polymer ?
#
loop_
_entity_poly.entity_id
_entity_poly.type
_entity_poly.pdbx_seq_one_letter_code
_entity_poly.pdbx_strand_id
1 'polypeptide(L)'
;MRFLPTRTNKTNRRRGDENDTDGTVPPTGKRRYWCFVCGIFLLSIVTFWCNSNEVRRGVSSLSSFIYSANDPHQKGPLDVKDDMIGNLQKQIDDLQKKHQQLQQAMALRNGTALQNQATTATTTNEGATKIQSSVDASVPQESSNSNDNHWRDTSVLELLPWEHKSYEGLAQPGVTDHIAHQSCQPPKGIPRTCCLGSFSSGGAIHDRDTFICGLGMQDFPQLRQHTLQWFEDNDATISDTKCDICKIVEIVRKHNILISFLGDSMHHQVFDGLSCELHRRGYQVKVEETIFKVQHMYHQVQSNKTIHIRSPEWAEDERDAILRFHQLYRVPPRDDGVANITAEADVLVLGFGLHWHYHDRGEYVTDMSDLFSRIRQQGHIQLLVHRESSAQHFDAGGGEYSLWKGRPDGKNLSHCQPFSFSDSSAGWRELAIRKAANKSGHSFVMAGPHMPSLSSVQPELVTLPYFNFTAPHPTMHPHSGAAECTHYCSSPFIYYPLWRSLRFALDRQFG
;
A
#
# COMPACT_ATOMS: atom_id res chain seq x y z
N MET A 1 28.89 40.94 -18.00
CA MET A 1 28.52 41.67 -16.77
C MET A 1 28.74 40.74 -15.59
N ARG A 2 29.69 41.07 -14.71
CA ARG A 2 30.01 40.34 -13.47
C ARG A 2 29.34 41.07 -12.31
N PHE A 3 28.68 40.36 -11.40
CA PHE A 3 28.70 40.71 -9.97
C PHE A 3 28.53 39.43 -9.13
N LEU A 4 29.47 39.27 -8.21
CA LEU A 4 29.56 38.30 -7.12
C LEU A 4 29.41 39.10 -5.79
N PRO A 5 29.28 38.47 -4.61
CA PRO A 5 28.16 38.70 -3.69
C PRO A 5 28.55 39.46 -2.41
N THR A 6 27.56 39.86 -1.61
CA THR A 6 27.76 40.38 -0.24
C THR A 6 27.28 39.41 0.82
N ARG A 7 28.23 39.11 1.72
CA ARG A 7 28.18 38.37 2.97
C ARG A 7 28.08 39.42 4.10
N THR A 8 27.21 39.25 5.09
CA THR A 8 27.26 40.05 6.33
C THR A 8 27.16 39.20 7.58
N ASN A 9 27.80 39.71 8.62
CA ASN A 9 28.42 39.04 9.74
C ASN A 9 27.50 38.74 10.93
N LYS A 10 28.00 37.81 11.75
CA LYS A 10 27.71 37.56 13.17
C LYS A 10 27.74 38.82 14.03
N THR A 11 26.89 38.86 15.06
CA THR A 11 27.17 39.57 16.31
C THR A 11 26.85 38.68 17.51
N ASN A 12 27.90 38.39 18.29
CA ASN A 12 27.85 37.92 19.67
C ASN A 12 27.35 39.04 20.58
N ARG A 13 26.53 38.72 21.59
CA ARG A 13 26.47 39.49 22.83
C ARG A 13 26.42 38.54 24.03
N ARG A 14 27.42 38.67 24.89
CA ARG A 14 27.56 38.08 26.23
C ARG A 14 27.49 39.22 27.25
N ARG A 15 27.16 38.81 28.49
CA ARG A 15 27.38 39.42 29.81
C ARG A 15 26.33 40.35 30.42
N GLY A 16 26.00 40.01 31.67
CA GLY A 16 25.36 40.82 32.69
C GLY A 16 24.93 39.95 33.87
N ASP A 17 25.91 39.51 34.68
CA ASP A 17 25.72 38.95 36.02
C ASP A 17 25.55 40.10 37.04
N GLU A 18 24.74 39.90 38.09
CA GLU A 18 24.86 40.42 39.48
C GLU A 18 23.64 39.88 40.27
N ASN A 19 23.81 38.92 41.20
CA ASN A 19 24.08 39.08 42.64
C ASN A 19 22.95 39.84 43.37
N ASP A 20 22.43 39.47 44.54
CA ASP A 20 22.58 38.39 45.52
C ASP A 20 21.57 38.75 46.65
N THR A 21 21.26 37.84 47.56
CA THR A 21 20.81 38.02 48.98
C THR A 21 19.59 37.22 49.43
N ASP A 22 19.87 36.39 50.45
CA ASP A 22 19.08 35.99 51.63
C ASP A 22 17.67 35.41 51.44
N GLY A 23 17.29 34.29 52.04
CA GLY A 23 17.80 33.61 53.22
C GLY A 23 16.61 32.98 53.96
N THR A 24 16.89 32.01 54.82
CA THR A 24 16.00 31.33 55.80
C THR A 24 15.20 30.08 55.38
N VAL A 25 15.32 29.09 56.28
CA VAL A 25 14.78 27.72 56.33
C VAL A 25 14.10 27.58 57.72
N PRO A 26 13.42 26.47 58.06
CA PRO A 26 12.00 26.06 57.96
C PRO A 26 11.27 26.28 59.34
N PRO A 27 10.18 25.59 59.85
CA PRO A 27 9.54 24.33 59.44
C PRO A 27 8.01 24.11 59.70
N THR A 28 7.55 22.89 59.35
CA THR A 28 6.40 22.11 59.87
C THR A 28 4.96 22.61 59.71
N GLY A 29 4.07 21.74 59.20
CA GLY A 29 2.62 21.91 59.35
C GLY A 29 1.76 20.81 58.71
N LYS A 30 1.35 19.82 59.52
CA LYS A 30 0.35 18.77 59.22
C LYS A 30 -1.08 19.31 59.18
N ARG A 31 -1.94 18.82 58.27
CA ARG A 31 -3.42 18.63 58.40
C ARG A 31 -3.82 17.51 57.40
N ARG A 32 -4.29 16.30 57.76
CA ARG A 32 -5.58 15.85 58.36
C ARG A 32 -6.78 16.58 57.75
N TYR A 33 -7.75 15.94 57.10
CA TYR A 33 -8.74 14.97 57.59
C TYR A 33 -9.38 14.25 56.38
N TRP A 34 -9.94 13.05 56.55
CA TRP A 34 -11.28 12.63 56.08
C TRP A 34 -11.55 11.23 56.66
N CYS A 35 -12.56 11.12 57.53
CA CYS A 35 -13.14 9.88 58.05
C CYS A 35 -14.62 10.12 58.34
N PHE A 36 -15.47 9.17 57.87
CA PHE A 36 -16.76 8.73 58.45
C PHE A 36 -17.96 9.73 58.40
N VAL A 37 -19.25 9.38 58.20
CA VAL A 37 -19.99 8.11 57.95
C VAL A 37 -21.49 8.41 57.65
N CYS A 38 -22.17 7.46 56.98
CA CYS A 38 -23.61 7.05 56.96
C CYS A 38 -24.83 8.00 56.83
N GLY A 39 -25.84 7.47 56.11
CA GLY A 39 -27.28 7.49 56.48
C GLY A 39 -28.21 8.13 55.43
N ILE A 40 -29.01 7.38 54.63
CA ILE A 40 -30.33 6.75 54.91
C ILE A 40 -31.55 7.58 54.42
N PHE A 41 -32.35 6.97 53.53
CA PHE A 41 -33.83 7.08 53.26
C PHE A 41 -34.48 8.23 52.47
N LEU A 42 -35.22 7.84 51.40
CA LEU A 42 -36.65 8.13 51.03
C LEU A 42 -36.81 8.02 49.48
N LEU A 43 -37.35 6.95 48.87
CA LEU A 43 -38.76 6.53 48.69
C LEU A 43 -39.71 7.61 48.09
N SER A 44 -40.15 7.45 46.82
CA SER A 44 -41.58 7.26 46.42
C SER A 44 -41.93 7.67 44.95
N ILE A 45 -42.45 6.69 44.18
CA ILE A 45 -43.69 6.68 43.33
C ILE A 45 -43.78 7.72 42.16
N VAL A 46 -43.70 7.35 40.87
CA VAL A 46 -44.60 6.57 39.97
C VAL A 46 -45.91 7.29 39.55
N THR A 47 -45.89 7.73 38.28
CA THR A 47 -46.98 7.94 37.28
C THR A 47 -48.03 9.05 37.43
N PHE A 48 -48.15 9.86 36.36
CA PHE A 48 -49.44 10.16 35.74
C PHE A 48 -49.31 10.45 34.22
N TRP A 49 -49.89 9.55 33.41
CA TRP A 49 -50.55 9.63 32.08
C TRP A 49 -50.03 10.52 30.92
N CYS A 50 -49.70 9.99 29.72
CA CYS A 50 -50.51 9.37 28.62
C CYS A 50 -51.21 10.36 27.65
N ASN A 51 -50.76 10.45 26.39
CA ASN A 51 -51.64 10.22 25.22
C ASN A 51 -50.91 9.91 23.89
N SER A 52 -51.48 8.93 23.17
CA SER A 52 -51.43 8.61 21.72
C SER A 52 -50.57 7.44 21.20
N ASN A 53 -51.28 6.35 20.89
CA ASN A 53 -50.99 5.21 20.00
C ASN A 53 -50.65 5.70 18.56
N GLU A 54 -49.97 4.99 17.64
CA GLU A 54 -49.88 3.55 17.34
C GLU A 54 -48.73 3.31 16.31
N VAL A 55 -48.43 2.03 16.01
CA VAL A 55 -47.59 1.48 14.91
C VAL A 55 -46.16 0.99 15.26
N ARG A 56 -46.15 -0.20 15.85
CA ARG A 56 -45.48 -1.46 15.42
C ARG A 56 -44.04 -1.46 14.85
N ARG A 57 -43.22 -2.19 15.64
CA ARG A 57 -42.33 -3.31 15.28
C ARG A 57 -40.96 -2.97 14.68
N GLY A 58 -39.92 -3.33 15.44
CA GLY A 58 -38.76 -3.98 14.84
C GLY A 58 -37.37 -3.55 15.29
N VAL A 59 -37.11 -3.23 16.58
CA VAL A 59 -35.73 -3.14 17.07
C VAL A 59 -35.61 -3.63 18.51
N SER A 60 -35.35 -4.92 18.69
CA SER A 60 -34.80 -5.45 19.94
C SER A 60 -34.02 -6.75 19.70
N SER A 61 -32.73 -6.61 19.44
CA SER A 61 -31.72 -7.64 19.77
C SER A 61 -30.36 -7.08 19.38
N LEU A 62 -29.64 -6.51 20.34
CA LEU A 62 -28.17 -6.61 20.48
C LEU A 62 -27.58 -5.75 21.62
N SER A 63 -28.39 -5.08 22.46
CA SER A 63 -27.88 -4.26 23.57
C SER A 63 -28.03 -4.87 24.97
N SER A 64 -28.60 -6.07 25.12
CA SER A 64 -28.78 -6.69 26.46
C SER A 64 -27.73 -7.75 26.83
N PHE A 65 -26.68 -7.97 26.03
CA PHE A 65 -25.76 -9.10 26.27
C PHE A 65 -24.43 -8.75 26.95
N ILE A 66 -24.13 -7.47 27.19
CA ILE A 66 -22.83 -7.06 27.78
C ILE A 66 -22.91 -6.75 29.29
N TYR A 67 -24.08 -6.91 29.94
CA TYR A 67 -24.22 -6.62 31.39
C TYR A 67 -24.54 -7.82 32.29
N SER A 68 -24.47 -9.06 31.81
CA SER A 68 -24.86 -10.24 32.60
C SER A 68 -23.73 -11.26 32.90
N ALA A 69 -22.47 -10.85 32.81
CA ALA A 69 -21.33 -11.77 33.05
C ALA A 69 -20.71 -11.70 34.46
N ASN A 70 -21.23 -10.89 35.39
CA ASN A 70 -20.64 -10.72 36.73
C ASN A 70 -21.64 -10.86 37.90
N ASP A 71 -22.72 -11.62 37.74
CA ASP A 71 -23.59 -12.01 38.86
C ASP A 71 -23.44 -13.52 39.16
N PRO A 72 -22.78 -13.91 40.27
CA PRO A 72 -22.60 -15.31 40.64
C PRO A 72 -23.88 -16.01 41.14
N HIS A 73 -25.05 -15.36 41.13
CA HIS A 73 -26.29 -15.93 41.66
C HIS A 73 -27.43 -16.20 40.65
N GLN A 74 -27.23 -16.01 39.34
CA GLN A 74 -28.20 -16.46 38.34
C GLN A 74 -27.93 -17.89 37.87
N LYS A 75 -28.59 -18.87 38.50
CA LYS A 75 -28.76 -20.22 37.96
C LYS A 75 -29.73 -20.19 36.77
N GLY A 76 -29.24 -19.85 35.58
CA GLY A 76 -29.91 -20.18 34.33
C GLY A 76 -29.90 -21.70 34.09
N PRO A 77 -30.88 -22.25 33.37
CA PRO A 77 -30.94 -23.69 33.08
C PRO A 77 -29.67 -24.12 32.33
N LEU A 78 -29.01 -25.15 32.85
CA LEU A 78 -27.75 -25.72 32.34
C LEU A 78 -27.83 -26.07 30.84
N ASP A 79 -29.02 -26.43 30.34
CA ASP A 79 -29.24 -26.88 28.96
C ASP A 79 -28.89 -25.85 27.87
N VAL A 80 -29.00 -24.54 28.14
CA VAL A 80 -28.73 -23.51 27.10
C VAL A 80 -27.23 -23.30 26.88
N LYS A 81 -26.40 -23.55 27.90
CA LYS A 81 -24.93 -23.45 27.78
C LYS A 81 -24.35 -24.62 27.01
N ASP A 82 -24.88 -25.82 27.22
CA ASP A 82 -24.39 -27.02 26.55
C ASP A 82 -24.73 -27.02 25.06
N ASP A 83 -25.90 -26.49 24.67
CA ASP A 83 -26.27 -26.29 23.26
C ASP A 83 -25.38 -25.25 22.54
N MET A 84 -25.00 -24.17 23.23
CA MET A 84 -24.06 -23.18 22.66
C MET A 84 -22.66 -23.76 22.49
N ILE A 85 -22.17 -24.51 23.48
CA ILE A 85 -20.86 -25.18 23.43
C ILE A 85 -20.85 -26.23 22.31
N GLY A 86 -21.92 -27.01 22.16
CA GLY A 86 -22.06 -27.98 21.07
C GLY A 86 -22.05 -27.35 19.69
N ASN A 87 -22.74 -26.21 19.51
CA ASN A 87 -22.73 -25.48 18.24
C ASN A 87 -21.36 -24.87 17.91
N LEU A 88 -20.65 -24.32 18.91
CA LEU A 88 -19.28 -23.82 18.74
C LEU A 88 -18.30 -24.95 18.40
N GLN A 89 -18.40 -26.09 19.08
CA GLN A 89 -17.55 -27.25 18.79
C GLN A 89 -17.76 -27.76 17.36
N LYS A 90 -19.02 -27.85 16.91
CA LYS A 90 -19.35 -28.22 15.53
C LYS A 90 -18.76 -27.26 14.50
N GLN A 91 -18.77 -25.95 14.77
CA GLN A 91 -18.14 -24.96 13.89
C GLN A 91 -16.61 -25.11 13.84
N ILE A 92 -15.97 -25.41 14.98
CA ILE A 92 -14.54 -25.70 15.05
C ILE A 92 -14.20 -26.95 14.24
N ASP A 93 -14.96 -28.02 14.39
CA ASP A 93 -14.75 -29.28 13.68
C ASP A 93 -14.92 -29.11 12.15
N ASP A 94 -15.94 -28.34 11.71
CA ASP A 94 -16.15 -28.03 10.30
C ASP A 94 -15.00 -27.20 9.71
N LEU A 95 -14.43 -26.25 10.47
CA LEU A 95 -13.28 -25.46 10.05
C LEU A 95 -12.01 -26.31 9.96
N GLN A 96 -11.77 -27.19 10.94
CA GLN A 96 -10.63 -28.12 10.93
C GLN A 96 -10.70 -29.07 9.72
N LYS A 97 -11.90 -29.58 9.41
CA LYS A 97 -12.13 -30.42 8.24
C LYS A 97 -11.84 -29.69 6.92
N LYS A 98 -12.30 -28.44 6.78
CA LYS A 98 -11.98 -27.60 5.60
C LYS A 98 -10.48 -27.33 5.49
N HIS A 99 -9.80 -27.08 6.61
CA HIS A 99 -8.35 -26.88 6.63
C HIS A 99 -7.60 -28.13 6.16
N GLN A 100 -7.97 -29.32 6.64
CA GLN A 100 -7.38 -30.58 6.16
C GLN A 100 -7.62 -30.81 4.65
N GLN A 101 -8.82 -30.53 4.16
CA GLN A 101 -9.13 -30.64 2.73
C GLN A 101 -8.26 -29.70 1.89
N LEU A 102 -8.02 -28.47 2.36
CA LEU A 102 -7.13 -27.52 1.69
C LEU A 102 -5.68 -28.03 1.67
N GLN A 103 -5.19 -28.56 2.79
CA GLN A 103 -3.83 -29.14 2.85
C GLN A 103 -3.67 -30.34 1.90
N GLN A 104 -4.67 -31.21 1.80
CA GLN A 104 -4.66 -32.34 0.86
C GLN A 104 -4.67 -31.86 -0.60
N ALA A 105 -5.47 -30.84 -0.93
CA ALA A 105 -5.51 -30.25 -2.27
C ALA A 105 -4.16 -29.62 -2.67
N MET A 106 -3.49 -28.94 -1.73
CA MET A 106 -2.14 -28.38 -1.95
C MET A 106 -1.10 -29.49 -2.15
N ALA A 107 -1.16 -30.57 -1.36
CA ALA A 107 -0.25 -31.70 -1.50
C ALA A 107 -0.41 -32.41 -2.87
N LEU A 108 -1.65 -32.59 -3.34
CA LEU A 108 -1.96 -33.14 -4.67
C LEU A 108 -1.41 -32.27 -5.80
N ARG A 109 -1.59 -30.93 -5.72
CA ARG A 109 -1.03 -29.99 -6.70
C ARG A 109 0.50 -30.07 -6.77
N ASN A 110 1.17 -30.10 -5.61
CA ASN A 110 2.63 -30.16 -5.55
C ASN A 110 3.17 -31.51 -6.07
N GLY A 111 2.49 -32.62 -5.81
CA GLY A 111 2.84 -33.92 -6.38
C GLY A 111 2.73 -33.97 -7.91
N THR A 112 1.69 -33.34 -8.46
CA THR A 112 1.46 -33.29 -9.91
C THR A 112 2.50 -32.41 -10.62
N ALA A 113 2.91 -31.30 -9.99
CA ALA A 113 3.95 -30.42 -10.51
C ALA A 113 5.33 -31.10 -10.58
N LEU A 114 5.69 -31.88 -9.56
CA LEU A 114 6.95 -32.64 -9.54
C LEU A 114 6.96 -33.78 -10.57
N GLN A 115 5.81 -34.41 -10.81
CA GLN A 115 5.69 -35.49 -11.79
C GLN A 115 5.83 -34.96 -13.23
N ASN A 116 5.29 -33.77 -13.53
CA ASN A 116 5.42 -33.14 -14.84
C ASN A 116 6.86 -32.65 -15.14
N GLN A 117 7.63 -32.28 -14.13
CA GLN A 117 9.06 -31.94 -14.31
C GLN A 117 9.93 -33.18 -14.57
N ALA A 118 9.56 -34.35 -14.04
CA ALA A 118 10.27 -35.60 -14.29
C ALA A 118 10.06 -36.13 -15.72
N THR A 119 8.90 -35.89 -16.35
CA THR A 119 8.61 -36.37 -17.71
C THR A 119 9.34 -35.59 -18.80
N THR A 120 9.70 -34.32 -18.55
CA THR A 120 10.43 -33.48 -19.52
C THR A 120 11.94 -33.79 -19.55
N ALA A 121 12.48 -34.48 -18.54
CA ALA A 121 13.91 -34.76 -18.44
C ALA A 121 14.38 -36.04 -19.18
N THR A 122 13.48 -36.84 -19.75
CA THR A 122 13.83 -38.20 -20.25
C THR A 122 13.83 -38.33 -21.78
N THR A 123 13.71 -37.25 -22.55
CA THR A 123 13.71 -37.29 -24.03
C THR A 123 14.77 -36.37 -24.64
N THR A 124 16.05 -36.61 -24.36
CA THR A 124 17.16 -36.21 -25.24
C THR A 124 18.38 -37.11 -24.99
N ASN A 125 18.41 -38.26 -25.66
CA ASN A 125 19.65 -39.00 -25.89
C ASN A 125 19.45 -39.97 -27.04
N GLU A 126 19.82 -39.54 -28.26
CA GLU A 126 20.32 -40.41 -29.32
C GLU A 126 20.82 -39.58 -30.50
N GLY A 127 22.04 -39.88 -30.99
CA GLY A 127 22.49 -39.46 -32.32
C GLY A 127 23.70 -38.52 -32.40
N ALA A 128 24.87 -38.93 -31.90
CA ALA A 128 26.14 -38.28 -32.24
C ALA A 128 26.60 -38.68 -33.66
N THR A 129 26.50 -37.75 -34.61
CA THR A 129 27.20 -37.84 -35.92
C THR A 129 28.12 -36.64 -36.09
N LYS A 130 29.40 -36.95 -36.31
CA LYS A 130 30.51 -36.01 -36.46
C LYS A 130 30.47 -35.41 -37.88
N ILE A 131 30.11 -34.14 -38.00
CA ILE A 131 30.23 -33.38 -39.25
C ILE A 131 31.08 -32.14 -38.99
N GLN A 132 32.20 -32.05 -39.72
CA GLN A 132 33.05 -30.87 -39.84
C GLN A 132 32.22 -29.70 -40.39
N SER A 133 32.23 -28.57 -39.67
CA SER A 133 31.68 -27.30 -40.12
C SER A 133 32.79 -26.25 -40.10
N SER A 134 33.32 -25.94 -41.27
CA SER A 134 33.93 -24.66 -41.60
C SER A 134 32.88 -23.89 -42.41
N VAL A 135 32.13 -23.01 -41.75
CA VAL A 135 31.24 -22.05 -42.42
C VAL A 135 31.31 -20.74 -41.64
N ASP A 136 31.83 -19.72 -42.31
CA ASP A 136 31.65 -18.32 -41.98
C ASP A 136 30.15 -18.02 -41.80
N ALA A 137 29.74 -17.79 -40.56
CA ALA A 137 28.45 -17.21 -40.24
C ALA A 137 28.69 -15.78 -39.77
N SER A 138 28.62 -14.85 -40.73
CA SER A 138 28.25 -13.48 -40.45
C SER A 138 26.96 -13.50 -39.64
N VAL A 139 27.08 -13.20 -38.35
CA VAL A 139 25.94 -12.89 -37.47
C VAL A 139 25.15 -11.79 -38.18
N PRO A 140 23.87 -12.02 -38.53
CA PRO A 140 23.03 -10.95 -39.04
C PRO A 140 23.04 -9.86 -37.98
N GLN A 141 23.52 -8.67 -38.34
CA GLN A 141 23.17 -7.47 -37.58
C GLN A 141 21.66 -7.39 -37.61
N GLU A 142 21.00 -7.83 -36.54
CA GLU A 142 19.61 -7.49 -36.27
C GLU A 142 19.51 -5.98 -36.40
N SER A 143 18.78 -5.55 -37.42
CA SER A 143 18.50 -4.15 -37.66
C SER A 143 17.95 -3.56 -36.37
N SER A 144 18.63 -2.55 -35.86
CA SER A 144 18.40 -1.83 -34.61
C SER A 144 17.07 -1.04 -34.53
N ASN A 145 16.03 -1.51 -35.20
CA ASN A 145 14.71 -0.87 -35.29
C ASN A 145 13.56 -1.71 -34.68
N SER A 146 13.83 -2.83 -33.99
CA SER A 146 12.78 -3.70 -33.42
C SER A 146 12.77 -3.79 -31.88
N ASN A 147 13.41 -2.86 -31.15
CA ASN A 147 13.27 -2.78 -29.69
C ASN A 147 11.96 -2.10 -29.26
N ASP A 148 10.92 -2.26 -30.06
CA ASP A 148 9.60 -1.85 -29.64
C ASP A 148 9.05 -2.91 -28.67
N ASN A 149 9.33 -2.67 -27.39
CA ASN A 149 8.83 -3.51 -26.31
C ASN A 149 7.38 -3.19 -25.90
N HIS A 150 6.62 -2.48 -26.75
CA HIS A 150 5.16 -2.34 -26.61
C HIS A 150 4.41 -3.66 -26.77
N TRP A 151 5.09 -4.82 -26.74
CA TRP A 151 4.52 -6.17 -26.78
C TRP A 151 3.29 -6.26 -25.88
N ARG A 152 2.14 -6.14 -26.55
CA ARG A 152 0.81 -6.15 -25.97
C ARG A 152 0.50 -7.50 -25.32
N ASP A 153 1.31 -8.52 -25.58
CA ASP A 153 1.00 -9.92 -25.29
C ASP A 153 1.63 -10.47 -24.01
N THR A 154 2.41 -9.65 -23.28
CA THR A 154 3.02 -10.09 -22.02
C THR A 154 2.48 -9.31 -20.82
N SER A 155 1.80 -10.01 -19.92
CA SER A 155 1.26 -9.43 -18.68
C SER A 155 2.37 -8.97 -17.74
N VAL A 156 3.31 -9.88 -17.45
CA VAL A 156 4.42 -9.66 -16.52
C VAL A 156 5.72 -9.75 -17.33
N LEU A 157 6.45 -8.66 -17.47
CA LEU A 157 7.74 -8.69 -18.15
C LEU A 157 8.79 -9.35 -17.26
N GLU A 158 9.64 -10.16 -17.88
CA GLU A 158 10.90 -10.55 -17.26
C GLU A 158 11.79 -9.34 -17.00
N LEU A 159 12.85 -9.56 -16.21
CA LEU A 159 13.87 -8.54 -16.06
C LEU A 159 14.56 -8.28 -17.41
N LEU A 160 14.76 -6.99 -17.70
CA LEU A 160 15.57 -6.55 -18.82
C LEU A 160 17.06 -6.82 -18.52
N PRO A 161 17.94 -6.87 -19.54
CA PRO A 161 19.35 -7.18 -19.33
C PRO A 161 20.06 -6.27 -18.31
N TRP A 162 19.71 -4.99 -18.23
CA TRP A 162 20.31 -4.06 -17.26
C TRP A 162 19.77 -4.25 -15.84
N GLU A 163 18.55 -4.74 -15.70
CA GLU A 163 17.93 -5.06 -14.41
C GLU A 163 18.44 -6.40 -13.89
N HIS A 164 18.68 -7.38 -14.77
CA HIS A 164 19.39 -8.60 -14.42
C HIS A 164 20.77 -8.29 -13.82
N LYS A 165 21.53 -7.38 -14.43
CA LYS A 165 22.81 -6.93 -13.85
C LYS A 165 22.62 -6.26 -12.49
N SER A 166 21.62 -5.40 -12.35
CA SER A 166 21.28 -4.77 -11.06
C SER A 166 20.97 -5.83 -10.00
N TYR A 167 20.18 -6.85 -10.34
CA TYR A 167 19.83 -7.98 -9.49
C TYR A 167 21.08 -8.78 -9.09
N GLU A 168 21.91 -9.17 -10.06
CA GLU A 168 23.15 -9.92 -9.82
C GLU A 168 24.11 -9.18 -8.89
N GLY A 169 24.22 -7.85 -9.02
CA GLY A 169 25.05 -7.05 -8.11
C GLY A 169 24.48 -6.97 -6.70
N LEU A 170 23.16 -6.81 -6.56
CA LEU A 170 22.50 -6.70 -5.27
C LEU A 170 22.37 -8.03 -4.52
N ALA A 171 22.21 -9.14 -5.25
CA ALA A 171 22.10 -10.47 -4.68
C ALA A 171 23.44 -11.04 -4.20
N GLN A 172 24.56 -10.34 -4.44
CA GLN A 172 25.88 -10.77 -3.97
C GLN A 172 25.97 -10.73 -2.43
N PRO A 173 26.52 -11.78 -1.79
CA PRO A 173 26.82 -11.74 -0.37
C PRO A 173 27.77 -10.59 -0.04
N GLY A 174 27.40 -9.75 0.93
CA GLY A 174 28.22 -8.60 1.33
C GLY A 174 28.25 -7.47 0.31
N VAL A 175 27.17 -7.30 -0.47
CA VAL A 175 27.02 -6.17 -1.40
C VAL A 175 27.41 -4.84 -0.76
N THR A 176 28.19 -4.06 -1.49
CA THR A 176 28.61 -2.72 -1.10
C THR A 176 27.91 -1.68 -1.96
N ASP A 177 27.90 -0.43 -1.50
CA ASP A 177 27.44 0.72 -2.31
C ASP A 177 28.09 0.74 -3.71
N HIS A 178 29.40 0.53 -3.77
CA HIS A 178 30.13 0.49 -5.03
C HIS A 178 29.62 -0.59 -5.99
N ILE A 179 29.41 -1.82 -5.50
CA ILE A 179 28.90 -2.94 -6.30
C ILE A 179 27.48 -2.64 -6.80
N ALA A 180 26.59 -2.18 -5.92
CA ALA A 180 25.21 -1.83 -6.28
C ALA A 180 25.16 -0.70 -7.33
N HIS A 181 26.00 0.32 -7.17
CA HIS A 181 26.06 1.46 -8.09
C HIS A 181 26.62 1.07 -9.47
N GLN A 182 27.60 0.16 -9.52
CA GLN A 182 28.19 -0.33 -10.75
C GLN A 182 27.29 -1.32 -11.49
N SER A 183 26.54 -2.14 -10.74
CA SER A 183 25.69 -3.17 -11.32
C SER A 183 24.45 -2.59 -12.00
N CYS A 184 23.95 -1.45 -11.51
CA CYS A 184 22.85 -0.76 -12.16
C CYS A 184 23.30 0.34 -13.12
N GLN A 185 23.16 0.05 -14.42
CA GLN A 185 23.46 0.96 -15.52
C GLN A 185 22.28 0.96 -16.50
N PRO A 186 21.16 1.65 -16.16
CA PRO A 186 20.02 1.71 -17.06
C PRO A 186 20.40 2.45 -18.36
N PRO A 187 19.76 2.13 -19.50
CA PRO A 187 19.95 2.85 -20.76
C PRO A 187 19.76 4.37 -20.63
N LYS A 188 20.40 5.13 -21.53
CA LYS A 188 20.27 6.59 -21.57
C LYS A 188 18.81 7.01 -21.67
N GLY A 189 18.38 7.90 -20.80
CA GLY A 189 17.01 8.41 -20.74
C GLY A 189 16.12 7.70 -19.73
N ILE A 190 16.55 6.54 -19.19
CA ILE A 190 15.87 5.86 -18.08
C ILE A 190 16.50 6.33 -16.76
N PRO A 191 15.71 6.84 -15.79
CA PRO A 191 16.23 7.27 -14.50
C PRO A 191 16.91 6.13 -13.73
N ARG A 192 17.98 6.43 -12.99
CA ARG A 192 18.61 5.47 -12.09
C ARG A 192 17.71 5.04 -10.93
N THR A 193 16.69 5.82 -10.59
CA THR A 193 15.67 5.40 -9.63
C THR A 193 14.83 4.20 -10.10
N CYS A 194 14.94 3.80 -11.37
CA CYS A 194 14.37 2.56 -11.90
C CYS A 194 15.24 1.33 -11.66
N CYS A 195 16.43 1.48 -11.10
CA CYS A 195 17.24 0.36 -10.62
C CYS A 195 16.50 -0.43 -9.55
N LEU A 196 16.67 -1.77 -9.58
CA LEU A 196 16.17 -2.63 -8.52
C LEU A 196 16.74 -2.18 -7.17
N GLY A 197 15.95 -2.30 -6.11
CA GLY A 197 16.36 -1.89 -4.76
C GLY A 197 16.36 -0.39 -4.51
N SER A 198 16.01 0.46 -5.48
CA SER A 198 15.74 1.88 -5.19
C SER A 198 14.54 1.97 -4.24
N PHE A 199 14.48 2.91 -3.32
CA PHE A 199 13.33 3.00 -2.42
C PHE A 199 13.09 4.44 -1.96
N SER A 200 11.91 4.67 -1.36
CA SER A 200 11.60 5.96 -0.74
C SER A 200 12.24 6.05 0.64
N SER A 201 13.09 7.06 0.84
CA SER A 201 13.52 7.51 2.17
C SER A 201 13.10 8.95 2.35
N GLY A 202 12.21 9.20 3.31
CA GLY A 202 11.70 10.57 3.55
C GLY A 202 10.88 11.15 2.41
N GLY A 203 10.24 10.31 1.59
CA GLY A 203 9.27 10.74 0.58
C GLY A 203 9.81 10.94 -0.83
N ALA A 204 11.12 10.83 -1.06
CA ALA A 204 11.70 10.81 -2.40
C ALA A 204 12.34 9.46 -2.69
N ILE A 205 12.22 8.97 -3.93
CA ILE A 205 12.89 7.75 -4.39
C ILE A 205 14.35 8.07 -4.72
N HIS A 206 15.28 7.31 -4.19
CA HIS A 206 16.70 7.44 -4.51
C HIS A 206 17.38 6.10 -4.75
N ASP A 207 18.45 6.12 -5.54
CA ASP A 207 19.24 4.95 -5.94
C ASP A 207 20.55 4.79 -5.13
N ARG A 208 20.89 5.78 -4.30
CA ARG A 208 22.18 5.86 -3.58
C ARG A 208 22.36 4.76 -2.55
N ASP A 209 21.29 4.37 -1.87
CA ASP A 209 21.37 3.38 -0.80
C ASP A 209 20.82 2.01 -1.24
N THR A 210 20.80 1.72 -2.54
CA THR A 210 20.29 0.45 -3.09
C THR A 210 20.97 -0.78 -2.49
N PHE A 211 22.23 -0.68 -2.06
CA PHE A 211 22.97 -1.79 -1.43
C PHE A 211 22.30 -2.32 -0.15
N ILE A 212 21.53 -1.50 0.57
CA ILE A 212 20.82 -1.95 1.79
C ILE A 212 19.63 -2.85 1.46
N CYS A 213 19.25 -2.96 0.18
CA CYS A 213 18.25 -3.89 -0.32
C CYS A 213 18.81 -5.27 -0.67
N GLY A 214 20.11 -5.52 -0.44
CA GLY A 214 20.74 -6.80 -0.79
C GLY A 214 20.06 -8.02 -0.18
N LEU A 215 19.57 -7.92 1.07
CA LEU A 215 18.84 -9.02 1.70
C LEU A 215 17.49 -9.27 1.01
N GLY A 216 16.73 -8.24 0.68
CA GLY A 216 15.46 -8.38 -0.04
C GLY A 216 15.64 -8.98 -1.43
N MET A 217 16.77 -8.72 -2.09
CA MET A 217 17.04 -9.32 -3.40
C MET A 217 17.29 -10.84 -3.32
N GLN A 218 17.57 -11.42 -2.15
CA GLN A 218 17.63 -12.87 -2.01
C GLN A 218 16.25 -13.53 -2.17
N ASP A 219 15.18 -12.83 -1.75
CA ASP A 219 13.80 -13.31 -1.83
C ASP A 219 13.08 -12.88 -3.12
N PHE A 220 13.79 -12.20 -4.02
CA PHE A 220 13.26 -11.74 -5.29
C PHE A 220 12.66 -12.86 -6.17
N PRO A 221 13.25 -14.07 -6.28
CA PRO A 221 12.63 -15.16 -7.02
C PRO A 221 11.26 -15.57 -6.46
N GLN A 222 11.11 -15.56 -5.13
CA GLN A 222 9.85 -15.85 -4.46
C GLN A 222 8.82 -14.75 -4.73
N LEU A 223 9.22 -13.48 -4.65
CA LEU A 223 8.36 -12.35 -5.02
C LEU A 223 7.85 -12.49 -6.46
N ARG A 224 8.74 -12.78 -7.42
CA ARG A 224 8.35 -13.02 -8.82
C ARG A 224 7.34 -14.17 -8.93
N GLN A 225 7.57 -15.29 -8.25
CA GLN A 225 6.65 -16.42 -8.25
C GLN A 225 5.27 -16.04 -7.67
N HIS A 226 5.23 -15.31 -6.55
CA HIS A 226 3.99 -14.83 -5.96
C HIS A 226 3.25 -13.87 -6.91
N THR A 227 3.95 -12.99 -7.63
CA THR A 227 3.35 -12.13 -8.65
C THR A 227 2.72 -12.95 -9.77
N LEU A 228 3.43 -13.96 -10.30
CA LEU A 228 2.90 -14.82 -11.36
C LEU A 228 1.66 -15.59 -10.88
N GLN A 229 1.70 -16.18 -9.69
CA GLN A 229 0.53 -16.86 -9.11
C GLN A 229 -0.65 -15.90 -8.93
N TRP A 230 -0.39 -14.68 -8.44
CA TRP A 230 -1.44 -13.68 -8.27
C TRP A 230 -2.07 -13.31 -9.62
N PHE A 231 -1.29 -13.24 -10.70
CA PHE A 231 -1.80 -12.99 -12.05
C PHE A 231 -2.64 -14.16 -12.61
N GLU A 232 -2.26 -15.40 -12.30
CA GLU A 232 -3.06 -16.58 -12.64
C GLU A 232 -4.39 -16.59 -11.88
N ASP A 233 -4.36 -16.27 -10.58
CA ASP A 233 -5.55 -16.21 -9.73
C ASP A 233 -6.47 -15.02 -10.09
N ASN A 234 -5.92 -14.01 -10.78
CA ASN A 234 -6.61 -12.79 -11.22
C ASN A 234 -6.50 -12.61 -12.74
N ASP A 235 -6.80 -13.67 -13.48
CA ASP A 235 -6.68 -13.64 -14.94
C ASP A 235 -7.66 -12.64 -15.59
N ALA A 236 -7.14 -11.86 -16.52
CA ALA A 236 -7.86 -10.84 -17.27
C ALA A 236 -8.35 -11.42 -18.59
N THR A 237 -9.21 -12.45 -18.52
CA THR A 237 -9.72 -13.18 -19.70
C THR A 237 -10.49 -12.31 -20.70
N ILE A 238 -10.79 -11.06 -20.34
CA ILE A 238 -11.71 -10.17 -21.07
C ILE A 238 -11.00 -9.31 -22.14
N SER A 239 -9.66 -9.26 -22.20
CA SER A 239 -8.97 -8.27 -23.03
C SER A 239 -7.94 -8.79 -24.03
N ASP A 240 -7.96 -8.20 -25.22
CA ASP A 240 -7.01 -8.43 -26.32
C ASP A 240 -5.57 -8.02 -26.00
N THR A 241 -5.34 -7.19 -24.98
CA THR A 241 -4.01 -6.75 -24.56
C THR A 241 -3.70 -7.34 -23.19
N LYS A 242 -2.62 -8.11 -23.07
CA LYS A 242 -2.16 -8.68 -21.80
C LYS A 242 -1.36 -7.67 -20.96
N CYS A 243 -0.71 -6.68 -21.59
CA CYS A 243 0.03 -5.61 -20.89
C CYS A 243 -0.90 -4.64 -20.13
N ASP A 244 -0.89 -4.67 -18.80
CA ASP A 244 -1.79 -3.86 -17.98
C ASP A 244 -1.53 -2.36 -18.07
N ILE A 245 -0.26 -1.95 -17.94
CA ILE A 245 0.13 -0.54 -18.09
C ILE A 245 -0.18 -0.01 -19.50
N CYS A 246 0.05 -0.80 -20.53
CA CYS A 246 -0.26 -0.40 -21.91
C CYS A 246 -1.77 -0.13 -22.07
N LYS A 247 -2.62 -0.98 -21.49
CA LYS A 247 -4.07 -0.79 -21.51
C LYS A 247 -4.50 0.45 -20.72
N ILE A 248 -3.90 0.70 -19.54
CA ILE A 248 -4.13 1.92 -18.76
C ILE A 248 -3.81 3.16 -19.60
N VAL A 249 -2.63 3.22 -20.21
CA VAL A 249 -2.20 4.34 -21.07
C VAL A 249 -3.15 4.55 -22.26
N GLU A 250 -3.56 3.47 -22.91
CA GLU A 250 -4.49 3.53 -24.03
C GLU A 250 -5.87 4.05 -23.62
N ILE A 251 -6.39 3.66 -22.45
CA ILE A 251 -7.65 4.22 -21.92
C ILE A 251 -7.48 5.71 -21.65
N VAL A 252 -6.40 6.11 -20.99
CA VAL A 252 -6.12 7.52 -20.67
C VAL A 252 -6.09 8.37 -21.94
N ARG A 253 -5.37 7.92 -22.96
CA ARG A 253 -5.29 8.61 -24.26
C ARG A 253 -6.64 8.65 -24.97
N LYS A 254 -7.28 7.49 -25.19
CA LYS A 254 -8.50 7.38 -26.00
C LYS A 254 -9.67 8.15 -25.42
N HIS A 255 -9.79 8.17 -24.10
CA HIS A 255 -10.86 8.90 -23.42
C HIS A 255 -10.46 10.33 -23.06
N ASN A 256 -9.21 10.74 -23.31
CA ASN A 256 -8.67 12.05 -22.95
C ASN A 256 -8.97 12.39 -21.48
N ILE A 257 -8.70 11.43 -20.58
CA ILE A 257 -8.94 11.58 -19.13
C ILE A 257 -7.62 11.87 -18.39
N LEU A 258 -7.70 12.53 -17.24
CA LEU A 258 -6.59 12.72 -16.31
C LEU A 258 -6.71 11.76 -15.12
N ILE A 259 -5.69 10.92 -14.91
CA ILE A 259 -5.55 10.14 -13.67
C ILE A 259 -4.65 10.88 -12.70
N SER A 260 -5.21 11.25 -11.56
CA SER A 260 -4.48 11.89 -10.45
C SER A 260 -4.32 10.90 -9.29
N PHE A 261 -3.08 10.65 -8.91
CA PHE A 261 -2.66 9.90 -7.73
C PHE A 261 -2.47 10.89 -6.59
N LEU A 262 -3.07 10.63 -5.43
CA LEU A 262 -2.98 11.48 -4.25
C LEU A 262 -2.68 10.60 -3.03
N GLY A 263 -1.52 10.79 -2.42
CA GLY A 263 -1.15 9.95 -1.29
C GLY A 263 0.24 10.20 -0.73
N ASP A 264 0.64 9.28 0.15
CA ASP A 264 1.87 9.35 0.92
C ASP A 264 3.11 8.85 0.17
N SER A 265 4.22 8.66 0.88
CA SER A 265 5.49 8.22 0.30
C SER A 265 5.44 6.81 -0.28
N MET A 266 4.57 5.93 0.24
CA MET A 266 4.35 4.63 -0.40
C MET A 266 3.60 4.77 -1.71
N HIS A 267 2.66 5.72 -1.79
CA HIS A 267 1.97 6.00 -3.04
C HIS A 267 2.90 6.64 -4.08
N HIS A 268 3.81 7.54 -3.66
CA HIS A 268 4.88 8.05 -4.52
C HIS A 268 5.72 6.91 -5.10
N GLN A 269 6.10 5.94 -4.27
CA GLN A 269 6.87 4.78 -4.71
C GLN A 269 6.14 3.93 -5.74
N VAL A 270 4.82 3.72 -5.59
CA VAL A 270 3.99 3.03 -6.59
C VAL A 270 3.95 3.80 -7.92
N PHE A 271 3.82 5.13 -7.85
CA PHE A 271 3.78 5.99 -9.04
C PHE A 271 5.12 6.00 -9.79
N ASP A 272 6.25 6.01 -9.07
CA ASP A 272 7.57 5.91 -9.67
C ASP A 272 7.82 4.52 -10.27
N GLY A 273 7.35 3.46 -9.60
CA GLY A 273 7.34 2.11 -10.16
C GLY A 273 6.58 2.05 -11.49
N LEU A 274 5.44 2.74 -11.58
CA LEU A 274 4.66 2.84 -12.82
C LEU A 274 5.47 3.55 -13.92
N SER A 275 6.12 4.67 -13.59
CA SER A 275 7.01 5.37 -14.52
C SER A 275 8.14 4.48 -15.05
N CYS A 276 8.71 3.64 -14.20
CA CYS A 276 9.75 2.69 -14.60
C CYS A 276 9.21 1.57 -15.49
N GLU A 277 8.01 1.05 -15.22
CA GLU A 277 7.36 0.07 -16.10
C GLU A 277 7.04 0.67 -17.47
N LEU A 278 6.66 1.94 -17.56
CA LEU A 278 6.47 2.62 -18.84
C LEU A 278 7.76 2.63 -19.67
N HIS A 279 8.90 2.95 -19.05
CA HIS A 279 10.20 2.86 -19.72
C HIS A 279 10.54 1.42 -20.13
N ARG A 280 10.27 0.43 -19.27
CA ARG A 280 10.48 -1.00 -19.59
C ARG A 280 9.68 -1.44 -20.82
N ARG A 281 8.50 -0.87 -21.00
CA ARG A 281 7.57 -1.11 -22.12
C ARG A 281 7.88 -0.27 -23.37
N GLY A 282 8.95 0.52 -23.38
CA GLY A 282 9.35 1.30 -24.55
C GLY A 282 8.66 2.66 -24.71
N TYR A 283 7.83 3.10 -23.76
CA TYR A 283 7.20 4.42 -23.84
C TYR A 283 8.24 5.54 -23.69
N GLN A 284 8.01 6.63 -24.42
CA GLN A 284 8.67 7.89 -24.17
C GLN A 284 7.97 8.57 -22.99
N VAL A 285 8.69 8.75 -21.89
CA VAL A 285 8.17 9.35 -20.66
C VAL A 285 8.90 10.66 -20.41
N LYS A 286 8.14 11.75 -20.33
CA LYS A 286 8.61 13.06 -19.88
C LYS A 286 8.04 13.35 -18.51
N VAL A 287 8.91 13.58 -17.54
CA VAL A 287 8.53 13.86 -16.15
C VAL A 287 8.71 15.34 -15.85
N GLU A 288 7.69 15.96 -15.30
CA GLU A 288 7.71 17.33 -14.78
C GLU A 288 7.44 17.30 -13.29
N GLU A 289 8.32 17.88 -12.47
CA GLU A 289 8.19 17.85 -11.02
C GLU A 289 8.28 19.27 -10.44
N THR A 290 7.36 19.57 -9.52
CA THR A 290 7.35 20.81 -8.75
C THR A 290 7.36 20.46 -7.27
N ILE A 291 8.34 20.96 -6.53
CA ILE A 291 8.45 20.77 -5.08
C ILE A 291 8.04 22.07 -4.39
N PHE A 292 7.09 21.98 -3.47
CA PHE A 292 6.58 23.10 -2.70
C PHE A 292 7.31 23.24 -1.36
N LYS A 293 7.57 24.49 -0.96
CA LYS A 293 8.01 24.80 0.40
C LYS A 293 6.78 24.81 1.31
N VAL A 294 6.62 23.76 2.10
CA VAL A 294 5.50 23.61 3.04
C VAL A 294 5.91 23.94 4.47
N GLN A 295 4.97 24.48 5.24
CA GLN A 295 5.15 24.71 6.69
C GLN A 295 4.72 23.49 7.50
N HIS A 296 3.76 22.72 7.00
CA HIS A 296 3.19 21.56 7.66
C HIS A 296 3.25 20.34 6.74
N MET A 297 4.36 19.60 6.81
CA MET A 297 4.63 18.45 5.93
C MET A 297 3.48 17.43 5.89
N TYR A 298 2.73 17.25 6.97
CA TYR A 298 1.69 16.22 7.01
C TYR A 298 0.36 16.63 6.34
N HIS A 299 0.05 17.92 6.27
CA HIS A 299 -1.28 18.40 5.87
C HIS A 299 -1.24 19.38 4.69
N GLN A 300 -0.13 19.42 3.95
CA GLN A 300 0.01 20.26 2.77
C GLN A 300 0.60 19.43 1.64
N VAL A 301 0.21 19.76 0.41
CA VAL A 301 0.77 19.14 -0.80
C VAL A 301 2.25 19.52 -0.90
N GLN A 302 3.14 18.53 -0.85
CA GLN A 302 4.59 18.73 -0.81
C GLN A 302 5.21 18.82 -2.19
N SER A 303 4.67 18.04 -3.13
CA SER A 303 5.17 17.99 -4.49
C SER A 303 4.05 17.58 -5.44
N ASN A 304 4.20 18.03 -6.68
CA ASN A 304 3.41 17.59 -7.82
C ASN A 304 4.36 16.99 -8.85
N LYS A 305 4.03 15.80 -9.35
CA LYS A 305 4.78 15.11 -10.39
C LYS A 305 3.84 14.75 -11.52
N THR A 306 4.11 15.24 -12.73
CA THR A 306 3.32 14.94 -13.93
C THR A 306 4.16 14.08 -14.85
N ILE A 307 3.58 12.99 -15.37
CA ILE A 307 4.20 12.19 -16.42
C ILE A 307 3.39 12.36 -17.71
N HIS A 308 4.08 12.76 -18.76
CA HIS A 308 3.58 12.74 -20.13
C HIS A 308 4.11 11.48 -20.80
N ILE A 309 3.19 10.67 -21.31
CA ILE A 309 3.46 9.35 -21.84
C ILE A 309 3.13 9.37 -23.32
N ARG A 310 4.10 8.99 -24.15
CA ARG A 310 3.94 8.90 -25.59
C ARG A 310 4.43 7.56 -26.11
N SER A 311 3.60 6.88 -26.91
CA SER A 311 4.04 5.74 -27.69
C SER A 311 4.74 6.23 -28.98
N PRO A 312 5.85 5.61 -29.41
CA PRO A 312 6.44 5.82 -30.72
C PRO A 312 5.52 5.38 -31.87
N GLU A 313 4.48 4.58 -31.60
CA GLU A 313 3.48 4.18 -32.61
C GLU A 313 2.42 5.26 -32.89
N TRP A 314 2.27 6.25 -32.00
CA TRP A 314 1.24 7.29 -32.14
C TRP A 314 1.65 8.36 -33.15
N ALA A 315 0.69 8.84 -33.96
CA ALA A 315 0.95 9.92 -34.89
C ALA A 315 1.35 11.22 -34.18
N GLU A 316 2.16 12.08 -34.81
CA GLU A 316 2.74 13.28 -34.19
C GLU A 316 1.70 14.23 -33.57
N ASP A 317 0.50 14.29 -34.14
CA ASP A 317 -0.62 15.11 -33.70
C ASP A 317 -1.48 14.46 -32.60
N GLU A 318 -1.26 13.18 -32.30
CA GLU A 318 -1.92 12.52 -31.18
C GLU A 318 -1.42 13.07 -29.84
N ARG A 319 -2.35 13.17 -28.89
CA ARG A 319 -2.06 13.68 -27.54
C ARG A 319 -1.35 12.65 -26.69
N ASP A 320 -0.47 13.13 -25.84
CA ASP A 320 0.15 12.32 -24.80
C ASP A 320 -0.90 11.90 -23.75
N ALA A 321 -0.75 10.70 -23.20
CA ALA A 321 -1.46 10.31 -21.99
C ALA A 321 -0.81 10.99 -20.78
N ILE A 322 -1.61 11.52 -19.86
CA ILE A 322 -1.13 12.28 -18.71
C ILE A 322 -1.55 11.61 -17.42
N LEU A 323 -0.58 11.26 -16.56
CA LEU A 323 -0.84 10.90 -15.17
C LEU A 323 -0.17 11.93 -14.25
N ARG A 324 -0.77 12.20 -13.10
CA ARG A 324 -0.23 13.13 -12.10
C ARG A 324 -0.19 12.49 -10.74
N PHE A 325 0.81 12.84 -9.94
CA PHE A 325 0.95 12.47 -8.55
C PHE A 325 1.06 13.72 -7.68
N HIS A 326 0.35 13.71 -6.56
CA HIS A 326 0.32 14.75 -5.56
C HIS A 326 0.70 14.14 -4.21
N GLN A 327 1.85 14.57 -3.67
CA GLN A 327 2.33 14.04 -2.40
C GLN A 327 1.66 14.76 -1.23
N LEU A 328 0.86 14.01 -0.47
CA LEU A 328 0.19 14.45 0.74
C LEU A 328 0.17 13.30 1.75
N TYR A 329 0.67 13.54 2.97
CA TYR A 329 0.76 12.46 3.96
C TYR A 329 -0.51 12.18 4.74
N ARG A 330 -1.31 13.21 5.05
CA ARG A 330 -2.56 13.09 5.80
C ARG A 330 -3.64 14.00 5.22
N VAL A 331 -4.88 13.53 5.34
CA VAL A 331 -6.10 14.30 5.08
C VAL A 331 -6.80 14.63 6.40
N PRO A 332 -7.66 15.67 6.44
CA PRO A 332 -7.81 16.69 5.41
C PRO A 332 -6.52 17.55 5.30
N PRO A 333 -6.26 18.14 4.12
CA PRO A 333 -5.25 19.17 4.02
C PRO A 333 -5.66 20.41 4.82
N ARG A 334 -4.68 21.23 5.20
CA ARG A 334 -4.92 22.55 5.82
C ARG A 334 -5.28 23.63 4.80
N ASP A 335 -5.01 23.38 3.52
CA ASP A 335 -5.24 24.30 2.42
C ASP A 335 -6.23 23.72 1.39
N ASP A 336 -6.60 24.54 0.41
CA ASP A 336 -7.49 24.15 -0.69
C ASP A 336 -6.81 23.24 -1.73
N GLY A 337 -5.59 22.75 -1.47
CA GLY A 337 -4.80 21.97 -2.41
C GLY A 337 -5.55 20.74 -2.94
N VAL A 338 -6.25 20.01 -2.07
CA VAL A 338 -7.04 18.85 -2.50
C VAL A 338 -8.24 19.26 -3.34
N ALA A 339 -8.89 20.41 -3.08
CA ALA A 339 -10.02 20.84 -3.89
C ALA A 339 -9.60 21.14 -5.34
N ASN A 340 -8.41 21.73 -5.53
CA ASN A 340 -7.85 21.96 -6.87
C ASN A 340 -7.48 20.64 -7.57
N ILE A 341 -6.85 19.71 -6.83
CA ILE A 341 -6.49 18.39 -7.37
C ILE A 341 -7.74 17.63 -7.81
N THR A 342 -8.77 17.60 -6.97
CA THR A 342 -9.99 16.89 -7.31
C THR A 342 -10.72 17.59 -8.43
N ALA A 343 -10.75 18.92 -8.52
CA ALA A 343 -11.41 19.67 -9.60
C ALA A 343 -10.85 19.38 -11.01
N GLU A 344 -9.58 18.98 -11.13
CA GLU A 344 -8.95 18.72 -12.43
C GLU A 344 -8.99 17.23 -12.84
N ALA A 345 -9.11 16.31 -11.88
CA ALA A 345 -9.03 14.88 -12.15
C ALA A 345 -10.32 14.32 -12.77
N ASP A 346 -10.20 13.30 -13.62
CA ASP A 346 -11.31 12.43 -14.03
C ASP A 346 -11.33 11.14 -13.22
N VAL A 347 -10.13 10.62 -12.94
CA VAL A 347 -9.90 9.44 -12.10
C VAL A 347 -9.00 9.86 -10.95
N LEU A 348 -9.43 9.56 -9.72
CA LEU A 348 -8.65 9.86 -8.52
C LEU A 348 -8.24 8.56 -7.85
N VAL A 349 -6.93 8.33 -7.73
CA VAL A 349 -6.35 7.17 -7.04
C VAL A 349 -5.78 7.65 -5.71
N LEU A 350 -6.31 7.14 -4.62
CA LEU A 350 -5.92 7.49 -3.26
C LEU A 350 -4.94 6.46 -2.70
N GLY A 351 -3.94 6.92 -1.96
CA GLY A 351 -2.98 6.06 -1.28
C GLY A 351 -2.60 6.62 0.08
N PHE A 352 -3.51 6.52 1.03
CA PHE A 352 -3.31 6.94 2.41
C PHE A 352 -3.31 5.75 3.37
N GLY A 353 -2.59 5.90 4.46
CA GLY A 353 -2.65 4.96 5.57
C GLY A 353 -1.38 4.95 6.40
N LEU A 354 -0.22 5.16 5.77
CA LEU A 354 1.07 5.03 6.43
C LEU A 354 1.20 5.95 7.66
N HIS A 355 0.81 7.21 7.50
CA HIS A 355 0.94 8.23 8.54
C HIS A 355 -0.24 8.30 9.52
N TRP A 356 -1.04 7.23 9.56
CA TRP A 356 -2.12 7.06 10.51
C TRP A 356 -1.77 5.96 11.49
N HIS A 357 -1.93 6.25 12.77
CA HIS A 357 -1.71 5.28 13.83
C HIS A 357 -3.01 4.59 14.19
N TYR A 358 -2.90 3.37 14.75
CA TYR A 358 -4.06 2.61 15.20
C TYR A 358 -4.92 3.35 16.24
N HIS A 359 -4.30 4.22 17.06
CA HIS A 359 -5.03 5.07 18.01
C HIS A 359 -5.83 6.18 17.31
N ASP A 360 -5.38 6.65 16.15
CA ASP A 360 -6.04 7.68 15.33
C ASP A 360 -7.14 7.10 14.43
N ARG A 361 -7.47 5.81 14.53
CA ARG A 361 -8.45 5.16 13.63
C ARG A 361 -9.81 5.86 13.55
N GLY A 362 -10.23 6.52 14.64
CA GLY A 362 -11.47 7.31 14.65
C GLY A 362 -11.38 8.58 13.80
N GLU A 363 -10.26 9.28 13.91
CA GLU A 363 -9.93 10.45 13.09
C GLU A 363 -9.78 10.04 11.63
N TYR A 364 -9.06 8.94 11.36
CA TYR A 364 -8.88 8.43 10.00
C TYR A 364 -10.21 8.14 9.30
N VAL A 365 -11.16 7.50 9.99
CA VAL A 365 -12.52 7.26 9.46
C VAL A 365 -13.24 8.58 9.16
N THR A 366 -13.07 9.58 10.03
CA THR A 366 -13.74 10.87 9.89
C THR A 366 -13.18 11.64 8.70
N ASP A 367 -11.86 11.77 8.65
CA ASP A 367 -11.16 12.56 7.64
C ASP A 367 -11.30 11.97 6.24
N MET A 368 -11.25 10.63 6.12
CA MET A 368 -11.52 9.95 4.85
C MET A 368 -12.99 10.06 4.44
N SER A 369 -13.94 9.97 5.39
CA SER A 369 -15.37 10.14 5.10
C SER A 369 -15.68 11.54 4.60
N ASP A 370 -15.04 12.56 5.18
CA ASP A 370 -15.19 13.94 4.77
C ASP A 370 -14.59 14.17 3.37
N LEU A 371 -13.41 13.61 3.08
CA LEU A 371 -12.82 13.65 1.75
C LEU A 371 -13.76 13.03 0.71
N PHE A 372 -14.24 11.80 0.96
CA PHE A 372 -15.16 11.12 0.05
C PHE A 372 -16.45 11.91 -0.16
N SER A 373 -17.00 12.50 0.89
CA SER A 373 -18.21 13.31 0.80
C SER A 373 -17.99 14.55 -0.09
N ARG A 374 -16.84 15.21 0.03
CA ARG A 374 -16.48 16.35 -0.84
C ARG A 374 -16.30 15.95 -2.29
N ILE A 375 -15.59 14.85 -2.56
CA ILE A 375 -15.42 14.31 -3.92
C ILE A 375 -16.78 14.03 -4.57
N ARG A 376 -17.67 13.34 -3.84
CA ARG A 376 -19.03 13.05 -4.29
C ARG A 376 -19.84 14.32 -4.56
N GLN A 377 -19.70 15.35 -3.73
CA GLN A 377 -20.41 16.63 -3.91
C GLN A 377 -19.95 17.39 -5.16
N GLN A 378 -18.68 17.26 -5.56
CA GLN A 378 -18.16 17.85 -6.80
C GLN A 378 -18.75 17.16 -8.04
N GLY A 379 -18.92 15.84 -7.99
CA GLY A 379 -19.73 15.08 -8.95
C GLY A 379 -19.12 14.87 -10.34
N HIS A 380 -17.89 15.32 -10.59
CA HIS A 380 -17.22 15.15 -11.88
C HIS A 380 -16.17 14.03 -11.90
N ILE A 381 -15.72 13.53 -10.74
CA ILE A 381 -14.84 12.35 -10.67
C ILE A 381 -15.60 11.13 -11.18
N GLN A 382 -15.15 10.57 -12.30
CA GLN A 382 -15.77 9.43 -12.98
C GLN A 382 -15.42 8.10 -12.31
N LEU A 383 -14.23 8.02 -11.72
CA LEU A 383 -13.77 6.83 -10.99
C LEU A 383 -12.95 7.23 -9.77
N LEU A 384 -13.43 6.83 -8.58
CA LEU A 384 -12.71 6.98 -7.32
C LEU A 384 -12.10 5.64 -6.90
N VAL A 385 -10.78 5.64 -6.75
CA VAL A 385 -9.99 4.45 -6.43
C VAL A 385 -9.24 4.66 -5.12
N HIS A 386 -9.18 3.62 -4.28
CA HIS A 386 -8.31 3.56 -3.12
C HIS A 386 -7.34 2.39 -3.26
N ARG A 387 -6.04 2.64 -3.15
CA ARG A 387 -5.02 1.61 -3.07
C ARG A 387 -4.93 1.13 -1.62
N GLU A 388 -5.14 -0.16 -1.38
CA GLU A 388 -4.92 -0.72 -0.04
C GLU A 388 -3.51 -0.40 0.46
N SER A 389 -3.41 -0.13 1.76
CA SER A 389 -2.13 0.05 2.43
C SER A 389 -1.27 -1.20 2.21
N SER A 390 0.01 -1.02 1.92
CA SER A 390 0.96 -2.14 2.00
C SER A 390 1.06 -2.65 3.42
N ALA A 391 1.35 -3.94 3.58
CA ALA A 391 1.76 -4.47 4.86
C ALA A 391 3.01 -3.72 5.34
N GLN A 392 3.00 -3.35 6.61
CA GLN A 392 4.20 -2.94 7.33
C GLN A 392 4.70 -4.16 8.11
N HIS A 393 6.00 -4.20 8.39
CA HIS A 393 6.64 -5.37 9.00
C HIS A 393 7.42 -4.98 10.25
N PHE A 394 6.83 -4.12 11.08
CA PHE A 394 7.36 -3.80 12.39
C PHE A 394 7.01 -4.87 13.44
N ASP A 395 7.36 -4.62 14.69
CA ASP A 395 7.36 -5.59 15.79
C ASP A 395 6.08 -5.70 16.60
N ALA A 396 5.13 -4.77 16.46
CA ALA A 396 3.80 -4.98 17.00
C ALA A 396 2.97 -5.81 16.02
N GLY A 397 2.03 -6.58 16.57
CA GLY A 397 1.13 -7.37 15.73
C GLY A 397 0.33 -6.49 14.77
N GLY A 398 -0.09 -7.12 13.66
CA GLY A 398 -0.66 -6.39 12.53
C GLY A 398 0.37 -5.57 11.74
N GLY A 399 1.67 -5.73 12.01
CA GLY A 399 2.74 -5.03 11.28
C GLY A 399 3.02 -3.61 11.78
N GLU A 400 2.40 -3.19 12.88
CA GLU A 400 2.52 -1.84 13.45
C GLU A 400 3.83 -1.65 14.22
N TYR A 401 4.30 -0.41 14.33
CA TYR A 401 5.51 -0.11 15.10
C TYR A 401 5.24 -0.02 16.60
N SER A 402 5.92 -0.85 17.41
CA SER A 402 5.60 -1.00 18.84
C SER A 402 5.92 0.22 19.69
N LEU A 403 6.89 1.06 19.29
CA LEU A 403 7.23 2.28 20.03
C LEU A 403 6.06 3.26 20.10
N TRP A 404 5.08 3.16 19.19
CA TRP A 404 3.84 3.93 19.26
C TRP A 404 2.98 3.56 20.48
N LYS A 405 3.18 2.39 21.10
CA LYS A 405 2.48 1.97 22.32
C LYS A 405 3.15 2.49 23.60
N GLY A 406 4.03 3.48 23.50
CA GLY A 406 4.72 4.08 24.65
C GLY A 406 5.66 3.10 25.36
N ARG A 407 6.13 2.06 24.65
CA ARG A 407 7.14 1.16 25.19
C ARG A 407 8.52 1.76 24.89
N PRO A 408 9.27 2.19 25.91
CA PRO A 408 10.52 2.92 25.75
C PRO A 408 11.72 1.99 25.48
N ASP A 409 11.49 0.70 25.27
CA ASP A 409 12.54 -0.29 25.11
C ASP A 409 13.28 -0.18 23.78
N GLY A 410 12.87 0.72 22.86
CA GLY A 410 13.76 1.39 21.91
C GLY A 410 14.66 0.45 21.12
N LYS A 411 14.23 -0.80 20.93
CA LYS A 411 15.02 -1.77 20.20
C LYS A 411 14.90 -1.35 18.75
N ASN A 412 15.96 -0.70 18.26
CA ASN A 412 16.20 -0.62 16.82
C ASN A 412 16.05 -2.04 16.30
N LEU A 413 14.93 -2.28 15.61
CA LEU A 413 14.72 -3.56 14.97
C LEU A 413 15.84 -3.70 13.97
N SER A 414 16.66 -4.74 14.14
CA SER A 414 17.72 -5.04 13.18
C SER A 414 17.13 -5.63 11.89
N HIS A 415 15.89 -6.10 11.94
CA HIS A 415 15.17 -6.75 10.85
C HIS A 415 13.66 -6.54 10.99
N CYS A 416 12.99 -6.52 9.84
CA CYS A 416 11.54 -6.50 9.77
C CYS A 416 10.96 -7.87 10.15
N GLN A 417 9.79 -7.87 10.78
CA GLN A 417 9.13 -9.05 11.32
C GLN A 417 8.11 -9.61 10.33
N PRO A 418 7.96 -10.95 10.23
CA PRO A 418 6.87 -11.55 9.48
C PRO A 418 5.50 -11.05 9.96
N PHE A 419 4.58 -10.88 9.01
CA PHE A 419 3.25 -10.39 9.31
C PHE A 419 2.42 -11.41 10.11
N SER A 420 1.76 -10.97 11.18
CA SER A 420 0.86 -11.81 12.00
C SER A 420 -0.61 -11.44 11.78
N PHE A 421 -1.33 -12.25 11.00
CA PHE A 421 -2.75 -12.06 10.69
C PHE A 421 -3.70 -12.30 11.88
N SER A 422 -3.23 -12.94 12.95
CA SER A 422 -4.03 -13.22 14.14
C SER A 422 -4.20 -12.00 15.07
N ASP A 423 -3.50 -10.89 14.81
CA ASP A 423 -3.62 -9.70 15.64
C ASP A 423 -4.89 -8.91 15.28
N SER A 424 -5.60 -8.44 16.31
CA SER A 424 -6.79 -7.60 16.21
C SER A 424 -6.60 -6.30 15.40
N SER A 425 -5.36 -5.84 15.24
CA SER A 425 -5.02 -4.65 14.45
C SER A 425 -4.68 -4.96 13.00
N ALA A 426 -4.53 -6.22 12.59
CA ALA A 426 -4.25 -6.55 11.20
C ALA A 426 -5.35 -6.01 10.27
N GLY A 427 -4.96 -5.28 9.22
CA GLY A 427 -5.88 -4.73 8.22
C GLY A 427 -6.81 -3.61 8.72
N TRP A 428 -6.54 -3.02 9.89
CA TRP A 428 -7.44 -1.99 10.47
C TRP A 428 -7.67 -0.78 9.57
N ARG A 429 -6.66 -0.40 8.76
CA ARG A 429 -6.74 0.72 7.82
C ARG A 429 -7.83 0.49 6.77
N GLU A 430 -7.90 -0.72 6.22
CA GLU A 430 -8.90 -1.07 5.20
C GLU A 430 -10.31 -1.19 5.79
N LEU A 431 -10.43 -1.65 7.03
CA LEU A 431 -11.69 -1.57 7.77
C LEU A 431 -12.15 -0.12 7.99
N ALA A 432 -11.21 0.78 8.28
CA ALA A 432 -11.48 2.21 8.45
C ALA A 432 -11.93 2.86 7.13
N ILE A 433 -11.25 2.58 6.01
CA ILE A 433 -11.64 3.05 4.67
C ILE A 433 -13.03 2.56 4.30
N ARG A 434 -13.33 1.26 4.49
CA ARG A 434 -14.68 0.72 4.23
C ARG A 434 -15.74 1.45 5.05
N LYS A 435 -15.46 1.73 6.33
CA LYS A 435 -16.38 2.48 7.19
C LYS A 435 -16.56 3.92 6.72
N ALA A 436 -15.50 4.59 6.28
CA ALA A 436 -15.53 5.94 5.72
C ALA A 436 -16.32 5.99 4.39
N ALA A 437 -16.13 5.01 3.51
CA ALA A 437 -16.90 4.87 2.27
C ALA A 437 -18.39 4.75 2.56
N ASN A 438 -18.78 3.85 3.46
CA ASN A 438 -20.19 3.69 3.84
C ASN A 438 -20.79 4.96 4.44
N LYS A 439 -20.06 5.66 5.31
CA LYS A 439 -20.52 6.92 5.94
C LYS A 439 -20.74 8.04 4.93
N SER A 440 -19.90 8.13 3.90
CA SER A 440 -20.02 9.11 2.82
C SER A 440 -21.02 8.69 1.72
N GLY A 441 -21.67 7.54 1.88
CA GLY A 441 -22.63 6.99 0.94
C GLY A 441 -22.00 6.43 -0.34
N HIS A 442 -20.74 5.99 -0.29
CA HIS A 442 -20.14 5.18 -1.35
C HIS A 442 -20.38 3.70 -1.10
N SER A 443 -20.56 2.92 -2.17
CA SER A 443 -20.40 1.47 -2.11
C SER A 443 -18.90 1.14 -2.10
N PHE A 444 -18.51 0.05 -1.43
CA PHE A 444 -17.12 -0.40 -1.37
C PHE A 444 -16.96 -1.63 -2.27
N VAL A 445 -16.16 -1.51 -3.33
CA VAL A 445 -15.97 -2.57 -4.34
C VAL A 445 -14.49 -2.94 -4.40
N MET A 446 -14.16 -4.23 -4.38
CA MET A 446 -12.78 -4.70 -4.55
C MET A 446 -12.48 -4.91 -6.04
N ALA A 447 -11.37 -4.38 -6.53
CA ALA A 447 -10.93 -4.56 -7.91
C ALA A 447 -10.49 -6.00 -8.18
N GLY A 448 -10.99 -6.58 -9.26
CA GLY A 448 -10.69 -7.95 -9.67
C GLY A 448 -11.49 -8.37 -10.91
N PRO A 449 -11.25 -9.58 -11.45
CA PRO A 449 -11.91 -10.07 -12.65
C PRO A 449 -13.42 -10.32 -12.48
N HIS A 450 -13.90 -10.35 -11.23
CA HIS A 450 -15.30 -10.60 -10.88
C HIS A 450 -16.00 -9.38 -10.27
N MET A 451 -15.52 -8.16 -10.59
CA MET A 451 -16.23 -6.95 -10.16
C MET A 451 -17.67 -6.97 -10.68
N PRO A 452 -18.65 -6.53 -9.87
CA PRO A 452 -20.00 -6.34 -10.36
C PRO A 452 -20.03 -5.25 -11.43
N SER A 453 -21.02 -5.31 -12.32
CA SER A 453 -21.33 -4.25 -13.26
C SER A 453 -21.52 -2.91 -12.54
N LEU A 454 -21.19 -1.80 -13.21
CA LEU A 454 -21.28 -0.46 -12.64
C LEU A 454 -22.67 -0.19 -12.06
N SER A 455 -22.73 0.18 -10.78
CA SER A 455 -23.96 0.64 -10.16
C SER A 455 -24.31 2.05 -10.64
N SER A 456 -25.51 2.22 -11.19
CA SER A 456 -26.05 3.56 -11.50
C SER A 456 -26.65 4.26 -10.28
N VAL A 457 -26.79 3.55 -9.15
CA VAL A 457 -27.56 4.02 -7.99
C VAL A 457 -26.67 4.71 -6.96
N GLN A 458 -25.43 4.24 -6.79
CA GLN A 458 -24.55 4.69 -5.71
C GLN A 458 -23.13 4.89 -6.24
N PRO A 459 -22.45 6.01 -5.89
CA PRO A 459 -21.04 6.18 -6.24
C PRO A 459 -20.21 5.07 -5.59
N GLU A 460 -19.19 4.59 -6.29
CA GLU A 460 -18.37 3.48 -5.83
C GLU A 460 -16.98 3.98 -5.41
N LEU A 461 -16.45 3.41 -4.32
CA LEU A 461 -15.01 3.44 -4.00
C LEU A 461 -14.43 2.10 -4.40
N VAL A 462 -13.66 2.07 -5.49
CA VAL A 462 -13.00 0.86 -5.97
C VAL A 462 -11.67 0.70 -5.25
N THR A 463 -11.44 -0.45 -4.62
CA THR A 463 -10.24 -0.71 -3.83
C THR A 463 -9.27 -1.63 -4.57
N LEU A 464 -8.00 -1.26 -4.64
CA LEU A 464 -6.93 -2.07 -5.26
C LEU A 464 -6.29 -2.97 -4.20
N PRO A 465 -6.51 -4.30 -4.25
CA PRO A 465 -5.96 -5.21 -3.25
C PRO A 465 -4.43 -5.20 -3.26
N TYR A 466 -3.82 -5.10 -2.08
CA TYR A 466 -2.36 -5.01 -1.95
C TYR A 466 -1.80 -5.49 -0.64
N PHE A 467 -2.57 -5.34 0.44
CA PHE A 467 -2.11 -5.67 1.78
C PHE A 467 -1.72 -7.15 1.90
N ASN A 468 -2.62 -8.04 1.48
CA ASN A 468 -2.38 -9.49 1.52
C ASN A 468 -1.23 -9.93 0.62
N PHE A 469 -1.03 -9.25 -0.52
CA PHE A 469 0.06 -9.55 -1.44
C PHE A 469 1.42 -9.18 -0.85
N THR A 470 1.50 -8.08 -0.10
CA THR A 470 2.76 -7.57 0.47
C THR A 470 3.11 -8.19 1.83
N ALA A 471 2.12 -8.67 2.59
CA ALA A 471 2.29 -9.30 3.91
C ALA A 471 3.29 -10.48 4.01
N PRO A 472 3.50 -11.35 2.99
CA PRO A 472 4.48 -12.41 3.07
C PRO A 472 5.92 -11.96 2.74
N HIS A 473 6.17 -10.67 2.52
CA HIS A 473 7.46 -10.15 2.03
C HIS A 473 8.19 -9.21 3.01
N PRO A 474 8.46 -9.60 4.28
CA PRO A 474 9.13 -8.74 5.25
C PRO A 474 10.59 -8.42 4.89
N THR A 475 11.22 -9.26 4.08
CA THR A 475 12.62 -9.10 3.65
C THR A 475 12.77 -8.12 2.49
N MET A 476 11.68 -7.81 1.78
CA MET A 476 11.68 -6.84 0.68
C MET A 476 11.80 -5.38 1.17
N HIS A 477 12.05 -5.17 2.46
CA HIS A 477 12.35 -3.89 3.05
C HIS A 477 13.86 -3.57 3.02
N PRO A 478 14.27 -2.29 3.00
CA PRO A 478 15.68 -1.91 3.11
C PRO A 478 16.25 -2.19 4.51
N HIS A 479 17.44 -2.78 4.57
CA HIS A 479 18.10 -3.22 5.81
C HIS A 479 19.32 -2.34 6.14
N SER A 480 19.15 -1.33 7.00
CA SER A 480 20.27 -0.46 7.44
C SER A 480 20.17 -0.04 8.90
N GLY A 481 20.90 -0.67 9.83
CA GLY A 481 21.06 -0.21 11.23
C GLY A 481 19.76 -0.19 12.06
N ALA A 482 18.84 0.74 11.76
CA ALA A 482 17.43 0.70 12.13
C ALA A 482 16.62 0.25 10.90
N ALA A 483 15.91 -0.88 11.00
CA ALA A 483 15.15 -1.43 9.89
C ALA A 483 14.02 -0.47 9.45
N GLU A 484 13.97 -0.16 8.15
CA GLU A 484 12.89 0.56 7.50
C GLU A 484 11.84 -0.44 7.05
N CYS A 485 10.80 -0.67 7.86
CA CYS A 485 9.78 -1.70 7.62
C CYS A 485 8.46 -1.17 7.05
N THR A 486 8.51 0.01 6.43
CA THR A 486 7.41 0.62 5.68
C THR A 486 7.65 0.53 4.18
N HIS A 487 8.79 1.03 3.72
CA HIS A 487 9.09 1.17 2.29
C HIS A 487 9.70 -0.08 1.72
N TYR A 488 9.36 -0.42 0.47
CA TYR A 488 9.86 -1.63 -0.17
C TYR A 488 11.05 -1.30 -1.06
N CYS A 489 12.03 -2.18 -1.11
CA CYS A 489 13.04 -2.21 -2.15
C CYS A 489 12.35 -2.37 -3.51
N SER A 490 12.55 -1.39 -4.40
CA SER A 490 11.83 -1.33 -5.68
C SER A 490 12.09 -2.58 -6.51
N SER A 491 11.00 -3.10 -7.05
CA SER A 491 10.94 -4.21 -7.98
C SER A 491 9.68 -4.04 -8.83
N PRO A 492 9.70 -4.33 -10.14
CA PRO A 492 8.47 -4.36 -10.93
C PRO A 492 7.43 -5.31 -10.31
N PHE A 493 7.90 -6.43 -9.75
CA PHE A 493 7.05 -7.50 -9.22
C PHE A 493 6.25 -7.11 -7.99
N ILE A 494 6.77 -6.18 -7.16
CA ILE A 494 6.03 -5.74 -5.97
C ILE A 494 4.86 -4.83 -6.34
N TYR A 495 4.83 -4.20 -7.51
CA TYR A 495 3.80 -3.23 -7.89
C TYR A 495 2.79 -3.76 -8.91
N TYR A 496 3.13 -4.82 -9.67
CA TYR A 496 2.26 -5.40 -10.70
C TYR A 496 0.80 -5.67 -10.26
N PRO A 497 0.53 -6.19 -9.04
CA PRO A 497 -0.86 -6.39 -8.59
C PRO A 497 -1.69 -5.10 -8.60
N LEU A 498 -1.10 -3.97 -8.22
CA LEU A 498 -1.80 -2.67 -8.22
C LEU A 498 -2.15 -2.23 -9.63
N TRP A 499 -1.25 -2.42 -10.60
CA TRP A 499 -1.49 -2.02 -11.98
C TRP A 499 -2.53 -2.89 -12.66
N ARG A 500 -2.52 -4.22 -12.42
CA ARG A 500 -3.59 -5.13 -12.87
C ARG A 500 -4.94 -4.73 -12.28
N SER A 501 -5.01 -4.47 -10.98
CA SER A 501 -6.24 -4.08 -10.32
C SER A 501 -6.75 -2.70 -10.79
N LEU A 502 -5.85 -1.73 -11.00
CA LEU A 502 -6.22 -0.42 -11.54
C LEU A 502 -6.76 -0.56 -12.96
N ARG A 503 -6.12 -1.39 -13.78
CA ARG A 503 -6.62 -1.71 -15.12
C ARG A 503 -8.02 -2.32 -15.05
N PHE A 504 -8.29 -3.29 -14.19
CA PHE A 504 -9.66 -3.82 -14.06
C PHE A 504 -10.68 -2.73 -13.77
N ALA A 505 -10.35 -1.79 -12.87
CA ALA A 505 -11.24 -0.68 -12.53
C ALA A 505 -11.49 0.23 -13.74
N LEU A 506 -10.45 0.51 -14.53
CA LEU A 506 -10.53 1.33 -15.74
C LEU A 506 -11.25 0.61 -16.88
N ASP A 507 -10.96 -0.66 -17.12
CA ASP A 507 -11.66 -1.50 -18.11
C ASP A 507 -13.16 -1.54 -17.79
N ARG A 508 -13.54 -1.67 -16.51
CA ARG A 508 -14.96 -1.65 -16.12
C ARG A 508 -15.62 -0.28 -16.34
N GLN A 509 -14.89 0.81 -16.16
CA GLN A 509 -15.42 2.17 -16.27
C GLN A 509 -15.45 2.70 -17.72
N PHE A 510 -14.46 2.33 -18.52
CA PHE A 510 -14.16 2.95 -19.81
C PHE A 510 -14.02 1.95 -20.96
N GLY A 511 -13.89 0.65 -20.68
CA GLY A 511 -13.75 -0.42 -21.68
C GLY A 511 -15.09 -0.97 -22.12
#